data_AF-A0A645G7Q2-F1
#
_entry.id   AF-A0A645G7Q2-F1
#
_cell.length_a   1.000
_cell.length_b   1.000
_cell.length_c   1.000
_cell.angle_alpha   90.00
_cell.angle_beta   90.00
_cell.angle_gamma   90.00
#
_symmetry.space_group_name_H-M   'P 1'
#
loop_
_entity.id
_entity.type
_entity.pdbx_description
1 polymer ?
#
loop_
_entity_poly.entity_id
_entity_poly.type
_entity_poly.pdbx_seq_one_letter_code
_entity_poly.pdbx_strand_id
1 'polypeptide(L)'
;MHTLGRPPRRLIRLLFDGDLPQPGAPISLGDRVVGRVGTVAQHHELGPLGLGLVKRSVPVDATLDVGGIAAAQEALVDPEVGEHFRPKL
;
A
#
# COMPACT_ATOMS: atom_id res chain seq x y z
N MET A 1 -16.98 -16.92 1.36
CA MET A 1 -15.82 -16.00 1.48
C MET A 1 -15.98 -15.24 2.79
N HIS A 2 -15.17 -15.54 3.81
CA HIS A 2 -15.26 -14.88 5.12
C HIS A 2 -13.89 -14.33 5.49
N THR A 3 -13.53 -13.16 4.96
CA THR A 3 -12.36 -12.38 5.39
C THR A 3 -12.70 -11.48 6.59
N LEU A 4 -13.56 -11.96 7.50
CA LEU A 4 -13.93 -11.23 8.70
C LEU A 4 -12.69 -11.13 9.60
N GLY A 5 -12.30 -9.90 9.95
CA GLY A 5 -11.09 -9.61 10.72
C GLY A 5 -9.82 -9.43 9.88
N ARG A 6 -9.69 -10.07 8.70
CA ARG A 6 -8.47 -10.00 7.89
C ARG A 6 -8.75 -9.61 6.43
N PRO A 7 -8.95 -8.31 6.14
CA PRO A 7 -9.10 -7.83 4.77
C PRO A 7 -7.91 -8.27 3.90
N PRO A 8 -8.15 -8.72 2.65
CA PRO A 8 -7.10 -9.25 1.78
C PRO A 8 -6.11 -8.19 1.28
N ARG A 9 -6.38 -6.91 1.56
CA ARG A 9 -5.55 -5.76 1.21
C ARG A 9 -5.31 -4.89 2.43
N ARG A 10 -4.15 -4.25 2.50
CA ARG A 10 -3.83 -3.23 3.50
C ARG A 10 -3.65 -1.87 2.84
N LEU A 11 -3.96 -0.83 3.59
CA LEU A 11 -3.62 0.55 3.24
C LEU A 11 -2.17 0.82 3.63
N ILE A 12 -1.42 1.44 2.72
CA ILE A 12 -0.03 1.86 2.92
C ILE A 12 0.11 3.33 2.55
N ARG A 13 1.09 4.00 3.15
CA ARG A 13 1.61 5.28 2.65
C ARG A 13 2.74 4.98 1.67
N LEU A 14 2.83 5.77 0.63
CA LEU A 14 3.89 5.72 -0.38
C LEU A 14 4.64 7.04 -0.35
N LEU A 15 5.96 6.97 -0.29
CA LEU A 15 6.86 8.11 -0.44
C LEU A 15 7.51 7.98 -1.81
N PHE A 16 7.39 9.01 -2.64
CA PHE A 16 7.90 9.01 -4.00
C PHE A 16 9.17 9.84 -4.10
N ASP A 17 10.08 9.41 -4.97
CA ASP A 17 11.20 10.24 -5.40
C ASP A 17 10.83 10.97 -6.70
N GLY A 18 10.85 12.30 -6.67
CA GLY A 18 10.50 13.15 -7.82
C GLY A 18 9.01 13.41 -7.99
N ASP A 19 8.42 12.86 -9.05
CA ASP A 19 7.06 13.22 -9.50
C ASP A 19 5.95 12.43 -8.81
N LEU A 20 4.73 12.98 -8.83
CA LEU A 20 3.53 12.28 -8.35
C LEU A 20 2.95 11.37 -9.45
N PRO A 21 2.64 10.10 -9.15
CA PRO A 21 1.93 9.25 -10.08
C PRO A 21 0.48 9.71 -10.24
N GLN A 22 -0.16 9.30 -11.32
CA GLN A 22 -1.60 9.50 -11.47
C GLN A 22 -2.39 8.66 -10.44
N PRO A 23 -3.47 9.20 -9.85
CA PRO A 23 -4.43 8.40 -9.11
C PRO A 23 -4.89 7.16 -9.90
N GLY A 24 -4.92 6.00 -9.27
CA GLY A 24 -5.23 4.72 -9.92
C GLY A 24 -4.04 4.00 -10.57
N ALA A 25 -2.84 4.60 -10.61
CA ALA A 25 -1.63 3.97 -11.14
C ALA A 25 -1.38 2.59 -10.51
N PRO A 26 -0.92 1.60 -11.29
CA PRO A 26 -0.62 0.27 -10.77
C PRO A 26 0.56 0.34 -9.81
N ILE A 27 0.48 -0.41 -8.71
CA ILE A 27 1.60 -0.65 -7.80
C ILE A 27 2.15 -2.04 -8.10
N SER A 28 3.44 -2.12 -8.41
CA SER A 28 4.14 -3.34 -8.80
C SER A 28 5.27 -3.69 -7.83
N LEU A 29 5.51 -4.99 -7.68
CA LEU A 29 6.69 -5.56 -7.03
C LEU A 29 7.40 -6.43 -8.06
N GLY A 30 8.54 -5.95 -8.57
CA GLY A 30 9.10 -6.47 -9.82
C GLY A 30 8.06 -6.38 -10.95
N ASP A 31 7.88 -7.47 -11.70
CA ASP A 31 6.95 -7.51 -12.84
C ASP A 31 5.48 -7.72 -12.46
N ARG A 32 5.17 -7.84 -11.16
CA ARG A 32 3.82 -8.20 -10.70
C ARG A 32 3.06 -7.01 -10.13
N VAL A 33 1.89 -6.74 -10.70
CA VAL A 33 0.93 -5.78 -10.12
C VAL A 33 0.32 -6.34 -8.83
N VAL A 34 0.56 -5.63 -7.72
CA VAL A 34 0.14 -6.00 -6.37
C VAL A 34 -0.89 -5.04 -5.77
N GLY A 35 -1.07 -3.86 -6.35
CA GLY A 35 -1.99 -2.86 -5.82
C GLY A 35 -2.32 -1.74 -6.80
N ARG A 36 -2.95 -0.70 -6.27
CA ARG A 36 -3.18 0.57 -6.97
C ARG A 36 -3.02 1.73 -6.01
N VAL A 37 -2.54 2.84 -6.54
CA VAL A 37 -2.53 4.13 -5.85
C VAL A 37 -3.94 4.71 -5.80
N GLY A 38 -4.30 5.30 -4.67
CA GLY A 38 -5.52 6.08 -4.48
C GLY A 38 -5.18 7.57 -4.51
N THR A 39 -5.18 8.19 -3.33
CA THR A 39 -4.85 9.61 -3.16
C THR A 39 -3.35 9.86 -3.33
N VAL A 40 -3.00 10.96 -3.99
CA VAL A 40 -1.62 11.47 -4.12
C VAL A 40 -1.61 12.96 -3.75
N ALA A 41 -0.55 13.44 -3.13
CA ALA A 41 -0.42 14.82 -2.70
C ALA A 41 1.05 15.25 -2.58
N GLN A 42 1.31 16.53 -2.82
CA GLN A 42 2.59 17.16 -2.50
C GLN A 42 2.54 17.67 -1.05
N HIS A 43 3.26 17.03 -0.14
CA HIS A 43 3.29 17.41 1.28
C HIS A 43 4.41 18.42 1.54
N HIS A 44 4.13 19.49 2.28
CA HIS A 44 5.09 20.59 2.48
C HIS A 44 6.36 20.18 3.23
N GLU A 45 6.28 19.18 4.11
CA GLU A 45 7.42 18.64 4.87
C GLU A 45 8.00 17.34 4.32
N LEU A 46 7.13 16.44 3.83
CA LEU A 46 7.51 15.07 3.47
C LEU A 46 7.77 14.94 1.96
N GLY A 47 7.47 15.99 1.19
CA GLY A 47 7.53 15.96 -0.25
C GLY A 47 6.41 15.11 -0.88
N PRO A 48 6.67 14.52 -2.06
CA PRO A 48 5.67 13.80 -2.84
C PRO A 48 5.23 12.51 -2.15
N LEU A 49 3.94 12.37 -1.82
CA LEU A 49 3.42 11.18 -1.17
C LEU A 49 2.07 10.72 -1.71
N GLY A 50 1.67 9.51 -1.33
CA GLY A 50 0.37 8.96 -1.66
C GLY A 50 -0.10 7.84 -0.75
N LEU A 51 -1.32 7.37 -1.00
CA LEU A 51 -1.94 6.22 -0.35
C LEU A 51 -2.12 5.09 -1.36
N GLY A 52 -1.82 3.87 -0.96
CA GLY A 52 -1.93 2.69 -1.80
C GLY A 52 -2.69 1.56 -1.12
N LEU A 53 -3.38 0.74 -1.91
CA LEU A 53 -3.95 -0.52 -1.46
C LEU A 53 -3.22 -1.69 -2.11
N VAL A 54 -2.46 -2.43 -1.31
CA VAL A 54 -1.67 -3.59 -1.75
C VAL A 54 -2.20 -4.89 -1.18
N LYS A 55 -1.95 -6.01 -1.86
CA LYS A 55 -2.20 -7.35 -1.31
C LYS A 55 -1.49 -7.49 0.04
N ARG A 56 -2.14 -8.11 1.03
CA ARG A 56 -1.55 -8.28 2.37
C ARG A 56 -0.25 -9.11 2.35
N SER A 57 -0.03 -9.95 1.34
CA SER A 57 1.19 -10.76 1.17
C SER A 57 2.43 -9.97 0.74
N VAL A 58 2.31 -8.69 0.42
CA VAL A 58 3.46 -7.85 0.05
C VAL A 58 4.32 -7.62 1.30
N PRO A 59 5.65 -7.82 1.28
CA PRO A 59 6.51 -7.48 2.41
C PRO A 59 6.39 -5.99 2.75
N VAL A 60 6.50 -5.63 4.03
CA VAL A 60 6.31 -4.23 4.49
C VAL A 60 7.51 -3.33 4.20
N ASP A 61 8.67 -3.94 3.96
CA ASP A 61 9.96 -3.35 3.65
C ASP A 61 10.28 -3.36 2.15
N ALA A 62 9.39 -3.91 1.32
CA ALA A 62 9.61 -3.96 -0.12
C ALA A 62 9.55 -2.56 -0.75
N THR A 63 10.53 -2.25 -1.60
CA THR A 63 10.47 -1.14 -2.54
C THR A 63 9.49 -1.48 -3.67
N LEU A 64 8.63 -0.53 -4.02
CA LEU A 64 7.57 -0.71 -5.00
C LEU A 64 7.79 0.20 -6.21
N ASP A 65 7.28 -0.20 -7.36
CA ASP A 65 7.15 0.66 -8.54
C ASP A 65 5.70 1.13 -8.66
N VAL A 66 5.49 2.41 -8.91
CA VAL A 66 4.17 3.02 -9.09
C VAL A 66 4.12 3.74 -10.42
N GLY A 67 3.78 3.00 -11.47
CA GLY A 67 3.68 3.54 -12.83
C GLY A 67 5.03 4.05 -13.36
N GLY A 68 6.13 3.37 -13.04
CA GLY A 68 7.49 3.76 -13.43
C GLY A 68 8.21 4.65 -12.43
N ILE A 69 7.59 4.96 -11.29
CA ILE A 69 8.17 5.78 -10.21
C ILE A 69 8.48 4.88 -9.02
N ALA A 70 9.73 4.87 -8.58
CA ALA A 70 10.13 4.14 -7.38
C ALA A 70 9.48 4.75 -6.13
N ALA A 71 8.95 3.89 -5.26
CA ALA A 71 8.26 4.29 -4.04
C ALA A 71 8.68 3.43 -2.86
N ALA A 72 9.02 4.08 -1.75
CA ALA A 72 9.10 3.43 -0.45
C ALA A 72 7.68 3.30 0.13
N GLN A 73 7.40 2.18 0.80
CA GLN A 73 6.13 2.00 1.51
C GLN A 73 6.32 2.17 3.02
N GLU A 74 5.31 2.73 3.67
CA GLU A 74 5.16 2.68 5.12
C GLU A 74 3.84 2.01 5.48
N ALA A 75 3.89 1.07 6.43
CA ALA A 75 2.71 0.40 6.93
C ALA A 75 1.89 1.38 7.80
N LEU A 76 0.68 1.72 7.35
CA LEU A 76 -0.30 2.46 8.14
C LEU A 76 -1.17 1.54 8.99
N VAL A 77 -1.42 0.34 8.48
CA VAL A 77 -2.13 -0.72 9.17
C VAL A 77 -1.14 -1.82 9.47
N ASP A 78 -1.02 -2.18 10.73
CA ASP A 78 -0.19 -3.29 11.16
C ASP A 78 -0.62 -4.58 10.40
N PRO A 79 0.34 -5.28 9.76
CA PRO A 79 0.05 -6.47 8.96
C PRO A 79 -0.58 -7.63 9.75
N GLU A 80 -0.50 -7.63 11.09
CA GLU A 80 -1.03 -8.63 12.00
C GLU A 80 -2.42 -8.26 12.56
N VAL A 81 -2.91 -7.04 12.33
CA VAL A 81 -4.29 -6.68 12.72
C VAL A 81 -5.27 -7.65 12.06
N GLY A 82 -6.09 -8.31 12.89
CA GLY A 82 -7.03 -9.35 12.46
C GLY A 82 -6.72 -10.77 12.91
N GLU A 83 -5.53 -11.05 13.46
CA GLU A 83 -5.14 -12.40 13.92
C GLU A 83 -6.03 -12.94 15.06
N HIS A 84 -6.67 -12.06 15.85
CA HIS A 84 -7.39 -12.43 17.07
C HIS A 84 -8.93 -12.48 16.97
N PHE A 85 -9.53 -12.41 15.78
CA PHE A 85 -10.99 -12.54 15.67
C PHE A 85 -11.43 -14.01 15.72
N ARG A 86 -11.62 -14.55 16.93
CA ARG A 86 -12.41 -15.78 17.15
C ARG A 86 -13.83 -15.38 17.57
N PRO A 87 -14.85 -15.49 16.69
CA PRO A 87 -16.22 -15.42 17.16
C PRO A 87 -16.47 -16.65 18.05
N LYS A 88 -16.76 -16.43 19.33
CA LYS A 88 -17.37 -17.49 20.16
C LYS A 88 -18.82 -17.60 19.69
N LEU A 89 -19.15 -18.73 19.06
CA LEU A 89 -20.53 -19.13 18.76
C LEU A 89 -21.20 -19.63 20.04
#